data_AF-A0A2S6WTV7-F1
#
_entry.id   AF-A0A2S6WTV7-F1
#
_cell.length_a   1.000
_cell.length_b   1.000
_cell.length_c   1.000
_cell.angle_alpha   90.00
_cell.angle_beta   90.00
_cell.angle_gamma   90.00
#
_symmetry.space_group_name_H-M   'P 1'
#
loop_
_entity.id
_entity.type
_entity.pdbx_description
1 polymer ?
#
loop_
_entity_poly.entity_id
_entity_poly.type
_entity_poly.pdbx_seq_one_letter_code
_entity_poly.pdbx_strand_id
1 'polypeptide(L)'
;MDMSEREYWAFVSEGPEAFVGQATLARVESFLIGYDAHARRHGGPGLDGWRDWLVAKRGRECNHAWMGLVRHLALPDERWHHWQLSPEQEERVITTLFALLDEFLSEREEEPHTL
;
A
#
# COMPACT_ATOMS: atom_id res chain seq x y z
N MET A 1 8.12 -14.63 -18.39
CA MET A 1 8.80 -13.38 -18.02
C MET A 1 8.56 -13.21 -16.54
N ASP A 2 9.63 -13.06 -15.77
CA ASP A 2 9.51 -12.69 -14.37
C ASP A 2 9.15 -11.20 -14.36
N MET A 3 8.01 -10.83 -13.78
CA MET A 3 7.57 -9.44 -13.68
C MET A 3 8.29 -8.78 -12.49
N SER A 4 8.64 -7.50 -12.59
CA SER A 4 9.10 -6.75 -11.41
C SER A 4 7.98 -6.66 -10.36
N GLU A 5 8.34 -6.39 -9.10
CA GLU A 5 7.33 -6.19 -8.06
C GLU A 5 6.42 -4.99 -8.38
N ARG A 6 6.99 -3.92 -8.96
CA ARG A 6 6.24 -2.77 -9.43
C ARG A 6 5.26 -3.15 -10.54
N GLU A 7 5.72 -3.90 -11.54
CA GLU A 7 4.87 -4.39 -12.63
C GLU A 7 3.73 -5.29 -12.12
N TYR A 8 4.02 -6.13 -11.13
CA TYR A 8 3.02 -6.98 -10.48
C TYR A 8 1.94 -6.15 -9.78
N TRP A 9 2.32 -5.14 -8.99
CA TRP A 9 1.36 -4.31 -8.28
C TRP A 9 0.58 -3.36 -9.20
N ALA A 10 1.21 -2.89 -10.28
CA ALA A 10 0.51 -2.16 -11.35
C ALA A 10 -0.59 -3.04 -11.96
N PHE A 11 -0.28 -4.30 -12.31
CA PHE A 11 -1.27 -5.25 -12.83
C PHE A 11 -2.40 -5.55 -11.83
N VAL A 12 -2.08 -5.71 -10.54
CA VAL A 12 -3.11 -5.91 -9.49
C VAL A 12 -4.05 -4.69 -9.41
N SER A 13 -3.53 -3.47 -9.58
CA SER A 13 -4.33 -2.24 -9.49
C SER A 13 -5.35 -2.07 -10.62
N GLU A 14 -5.14 -2.71 -11.78
CA GLU A 14 -6.07 -2.66 -12.92
C GLU A 14 -7.36 -3.47 -12.68
N GLY A 15 -7.32 -4.45 -11.77
CA GLY A 15 -8.44 -5.34 -11.50
C GLY A 15 -8.31 -6.07 -10.16
N PRO A 16 -8.31 -5.35 -9.02
CA PRO A 16 -8.11 -5.94 -7.70
C PRO A 16 -9.15 -7.02 -7.37
N GLU A 17 -10.37 -6.93 -7.92
CA GLU A 17 -11.42 -7.93 -7.73
C GLU A 17 -11.01 -9.32 -8.21
N ALA A 18 -10.15 -9.43 -9.23
CA ALA A 18 -9.65 -10.72 -9.69
C ALA A 18 -8.80 -11.44 -8.63
N PHE A 19 -8.20 -10.67 -7.70
CA PHE A 19 -7.33 -11.19 -6.63
C PHE A 19 -8.07 -11.35 -5.31
N VAL A 20 -9.03 -10.47 -5.03
CA VAL A 20 -9.72 -10.42 -3.72
C VAL A 20 -11.24 -10.68 -3.79
N GLY A 21 -11.77 -11.01 -4.96
CA GLY A 21 -13.19 -11.26 -5.26
C GLY A 21 -14.07 -10.01 -5.27
N GLN A 22 -13.85 -9.10 -4.32
CA GLN A 22 -14.47 -7.77 -4.26
C GLN A 22 -13.44 -6.81 -3.69
N ALA A 23 -13.21 -5.70 -4.38
CA ALA A 23 -12.20 -4.72 -4.00
C ALA A 23 -12.66 -3.79 -2.87
N THR A 24 -12.95 -4.35 -1.70
CA THR A 24 -13.11 -3.55 -0.48
C THR A 24 -11.74 -3.28 0.13
N LEU A 25 -11.59 -2.16 0.85
CA LEU A 25 -10.31 -1.75 1.41
C LEU A 25 -9.78 -2.81 2.37
N ALA A 26 -10.63 -3.37 3.23
CA ALA A 26 -10.25 -4.43 4.15
C ALA A 26 -9.68 -5.67 3.44
N ARG A 27 -10.21 -6.02 2.26
CA ARG A 27 -9.75 -7.18 1.49
C ARG A 27 -8.42 -6.89 0.78
N VAL A 28 -8.28 -5.71 0.19
CA VAL A 28 -7.01 -5.26 -0.43
C VAL A 28 -5.91 -5.16 0.63
N GLU A 29 -6.20 -4.60 1.80
CA GLU A 29 -5.26 -4.52 2.92
C GLU A 29 -4.85 -5.92 3.41
N SER A 30 -5.81 -6.83 3.55
CA SER A 30 -5.54 -8.23 3.95
C SER A 30 -4.68 -8.96 2.92
N PHE A 31 -4.91 -8.73 1.63
CA PHE A 31 -4.11 -9.29 0.56
C PHE A 31 -2.66 -8.79 0.61
N LEU A 32 -2.48 -7.49 0.80
CA LEU A 32 -1.16 -6.86 0.94
C LEU A 32 -0.40 -7.36 2.18
N ILE A 33 -1.10 -7.54 3.31
CA ILE A 33 -0.54 -8.15 4.53
C ILE A 33 -0.08 -9.59 4.25
N GLY A 34 -0.89 -10.37 3.53
CA GLY A 34 -0.54 -11.75 3.15
C GLY A 34 0.68 -11.84 2.25
N TYR A 35 0.76 -10.94 1.26
CA TYR A 35 1.91 -10.81 0.36
C TYR A 35 3.20 -10.50 1.14
N ASP A 36 3.17 -9.50 2.02
CA ASP A 36 4.33 -9.10 2.83
C ASP A 36 4.74 -10.20 3.82
N ALA A 37 3.77 -10.88 4.45
CA ALA A 37 4.04 -12.03 5.32
C ALA A 37 4.67 -13.20 4.56
N HIS A 38 4.22 -13.49 3.34
CA HIS A 38 4.81 -14.50 2.48
C HIS A 38 6.25 -14.12 2.10
N ALA A 39 6.50 -12.89 1.66
CA ALA A 39 7.84 -12.41 1.31
C ALA A 39 8.83 -12.57 2.46
N ARG A 40 8.46 -12.10 3.67
CA ARG A 40 9.30 -12.25 4.88
C ARG A 40 9.60 -13.70 5.24
N ARG A 41 8.65 -14.61 5.05
CA ARG A 41 8.84 -16.04 5.34
C ARG A 41 9.78 -16.72 4.34
N HIS A 42 9.83 -16.23 3.10
CA HIS A 42 10.52 -16.87 1.99
C HIS A 42 11.75 -16.09 1.49
N GLY A 43 12.17 -15.05 2.21
CA GLY A 43 13.39 -14.28 1.93
C GLY A 43 13.26 -13.25 0.81
N GLY A 44 12.04 -12.87 0.44
CA GLY A 44 11.79 -11.76 -0.49
C GLY A 44 11.75 -10.39 0.21
N PRO A 45 11.95 -9.29 -0.52
CA PRO A 45 11.98 -7.95 0.05
C PRO A 45 10.60 -7.48 0.57
N GLY A 46 9.51 -7.95 -0.06
CA GLY A 46 8.14 -7.65 0.38
C GLY A 46 7.91 -6.14 0.50
N LEU A 47 7.37 -5.71 1.63
CA LEU A 47 7.15 -4.28 1.94
C LEU A 47 8.12 -3.78 3.01
N ASP A 48 9.36 -4.26 3.00
CA ASP A 48 10.38 -3.74 3.92
C ASP A 48 10.58 -2.23 3.71
N GLY A 49 10.61 -1.46 4.81
CA GLY A 49 10.66 0.01 4.78
C GLY A 49 9.35 0.74 4.46
N TRP A 50 8.28 0.05 4.03
CA TRP A 50 7.02 0.68 3.57
C TRP A 50 6.40 1.65 4.58
N ARG A 51 6.30 1.24 5.85
CA ARG A 51 5.72 2.08 6.88
C ARG A 51 6.53 3.36 7.09
N ASP A 52 7.85 3.25 7.15
CA ASP A 52 8.72 4.37 7.45
C ASP A 52 8.76 5.35 6.27
N TRP A 53 8.71 4.84 5.04
CA TRP A 53 8.49 5.63 3.84
C TRP A 53 7.16 6.41 3.90
N LEU A 54 6.05 5.78 4.30
CA LEU A 54 4.76 6.47 4.49
C LEU A 54 4.81 7.55 5.58
N VAL A 55 5.56 7.33 6.67
CA VAL A 55 5.75 8.34 7.72
C VAL A 55 6.53 9.54 7.17
N ALA A 56 7.63 9.28 6.45
CA ALA A 56 8.43 10.33 5.82
C ALA A 56 7.59 11.15 4.84
N LYS A 57 6.83 10.48 3.98
CA LYS A 57 5.94 11.11 2.99
C LYS A 57 4.85 11.96 3.62
N ARG A 58 4.30 11.54 4.76
CA ARG A 58 3.32 12.32 5.52
C ARG A 58 3.92 13.60 6.12
N GLY A 59 5.25 13.67 6.30
CA GLY A 59 5.95 14.82 6.88
C GLY A 59 5.68 15.08 8.37
N ARG A 60 5.03 14.14 9.08
CA ARG A 60 4.73 14.23 10.51
C ARG A 60 4.59 12.85 11.15
N GLU A 61 5.07 12.72 12.38
CA GLU A 61 5.02 11.48 13.16
C GLU A 61 3.59 10.93 13.29
N CYS A 62 3.48 9.60 13.27
CA CYS A 62 2.21 8.88 13.39
C CYS A 62 2.41 7.51 14.04
N ASN A 63 1.62 7.22 15.07
CA ASN A 63 1.64 5.93 15.76
C ASN A 63 0.75 4.87 15.10
N HIS A 64 0.02 5.22 14.02
CA HIS A 64 -0.78 4.25 13.30
C HIS A 64 0.10 3.28 12.52
N ALA A 65 -0.42 2.06 12.32
CA ALA A 65 0.10 1.16 11.30
C ALA A 65 -0.05 1.76 9.89
N TRP A 66 0.60 1.16 8.89
CA TRP A 66 0.61 1.67 7.51
C TRP A 66 -0.80 1.93 6.95
N MET A 67 -1.79 1.10 7.29
CA MET A 67 -3.20 1.28 6.91
C MET A 67 -3.76 2.65 7.34
N GLY A 68 -3.45 3.08 8.56
CA GLY A 68 -3.86 4.40 9.05
C GLY A 68 -3.09 5.54 8.38
N LEU A 69 -1.81 5.32 8.05
CA LEU A 69 -1.00 6.30 7.30
C LEU A 69 -1.57 6.55 5.90
N VAL A 70 -1.94 5.49 5.18
CA VAL A 70 -2.59 5.59 3.86
C VAL A 70 -3.90 6.37 3.96
N ARG A 71 -4.73 6.13 4.98
CA ARG A 71 -5.94 6.94 5.22
C ARG A 71 -5.63 8.41 5.47
N HIS A 72 -4.61 8.73 6.27
CA HIS A 72 -4.18 10.13 6.50
C HIS A 72 -3.69 10.82 5.23
N LEU A 73 -3.10 10.08 4.28
CA LEU A 73 -2.62 10.61 3.00
C LEU A 73 -3.76 10.75 1.99
N ALA A 74 -4.69 9.79 1.95
CA ALA A 74 -5.84 9.81 1.04
C ALA A 74 -6.92 10.81 1.43
N LEU A 75 -7.08 11.07 2.73
CA LEU A 75 -8.14 11.89 3.32
C LEU A 75 -7.53 13.00 4.22
N PRO A 76 -6.72 13.93 3.68
CA PRO A 76 -5.94 14.87 4.50
C PRO A 76 -6.82 15.89 5.24
N ASP A 77 -7.94 16.29 4.64
CA ASP A 77 -8.84 17.32 5.16
C ASP A 77 -10.06 16.75 5.88
N GLU A 78 -10.26 15.42 5.81
CA GLU A 78 -11.42 14.76 6.38
C GLU A 78 -11.06 14.10 7.72
N ARG A 79 -11.77 14.50 8.77
CA ARG A 79 -11.67 13.79 10.05
C ARG A 79 -12.45 12.48 9.93
N TRP A 80 -11.73 11.37 9.88
CA TRP A 80 -12.31 10.05 10.07
C TRP A 80 -12.21 9.70 11.57
N HIS A 81 -13.37 9.67 12.23
CA HIS A 81 -13.46 9.37 13.67
C HIS A 81 -13.57 7.87 13.95
N HIS A 82 -13.83 7.08 12.91
CA HIS A 82 -14.04 5.64 12.97
C HIS A 82 -13.38 4.96 11.78
N TRP A 83 -13.16 3.65 11.89
CA TRP A 83 -12.57 2.84 10.82
C TRP A 83 -13.52 2.58 9.64
N GLN A 84 -14.81 2.90 9.79
CA GLN A 84 -15.78 2.84 8.71
C GLN A 84 -15.68 4.09 7.83
N LEU A 85 -15.50 3.86 6.54
CA LEU A 85 -15.46 4.88 5.50
C LEU A 85 -16.77 4.84 4.71
N SER A 86 -17.17 5.96 4.11
CA SER A 86 -18.16 5.95 3.03
C SER A 86 -17.60 5.20 1.82
N PRO A 87 -18.44 4.69 0.90
CA PRO A 87 -17.96 4.06 -0.32
C PRO A 87 -16.97 4.93 -1.12
N GLU A 88 -17.24 6.23 -1.21
CA GLU A 88 -16.38 7.19 -1.94
C GLU A 88 -15.06 7.47 -1.22
N GLN A 89 -15.06 7.42 0.12
CA GLN A 89 -13.82 7.48 0.90
C GLN A 89 -13.02 6.18 0.74
N GLU A 90 -13.68 5.03 0.77
CA GLU A 90 -13.04 3.72 0.61
C GLU A 90 -12.36 3.62 -0.75
N GLU A 91 -13.05 3.97 -1.83
CA GLU A 91 -12.52 4.02 -3.19
C GLU A 91 -11.28 4.92 -3.27
N ARG A 92 -11.35 6.16 -2.74
CA ARG A 92 -10.20 7.09 -2.73
C ARG A 92 -9.00 6.53 -1.95
N VAL A 93 -9.24 5.84 -0.85
CA VAL A 93 -8.18 5.21 -0.05
C VAL A 93 -7.54 4.05 -0.83
N ILE A 94 -8.33 3.24 -1.54
CA ILE A 94 -7.81 2.16 -2.40
C ILE A 94 -6.98 2.74 -3.56
N THR A 95 -7.50 3.74 -4.27
CA THR A 95 -6.75 4.41 -5.35
C THR A 95 -5.44 4.99 -4.86
N THR A 96 -5.47 5.66 -3.70
CA THR A 96 -4.27 6.22 -3.08
C THR A 96 -3.29 5.14 -2.63
N LEU A 97 -3.78 4.01 -2.09
CA LEU A 97 -2.94 2.88 -1.70
C LEU A 97 -2.10 2.38 -2.88
N PHE A 98 -2.73 2.14 -4.03
CA PHE A 98 -2.01 1.66 -5.21
C PHE A 98 -1.04 2.70 -5.78
N ALA A 99 -1.41 3.98 -5.80
CA ALA A 99 -0.50 5.05 -6.22
C ALA A 99 0.72 5.16 -5.30
N LEU A 100 0.52 5.05 -3.98
CA LEU A 100 1.61 5.06 -3.01
C LEU A 100 2.52 3.83 -3.14
N LEU A 101 1.96 2.66 -3.44
CA LEU A 101 2.74 1.45 -3.71
C LEU A 101 3.59 1.59 -4.97
N ASP A 102 3.03 2.11 -6.08
CA ASP A 102 3.80 2.34 -7.30
C ASP A 102 5.00 3.26 -7.06
N GLU A 103 4.79 4.38 -6.35
CA GLU A 103 5.84 5.34 -6.08
C GLU A 103 6.93 4.76 -5.16
N PHE A 104 6.53 4.09 -4.08
CA PHE A 104 7.47 3.40 -3.18
C PHE A 104 8.31 2.35 -3.91
N LEU A 105 7.69 1.57 -4.79
CA LEU A 105 8.40 0.56 -5.57
C LEU A 105 9.30 1.18 -6.64
N SER A 106 8.89 2.30 -7.25
CA SER A 106 9.74 3.07 -8.19
C SER A 106 11.01 3.55 -7.50
N GLU A 107 10.88 4.21 -6.34
CA GLU A 107 12.04 4.72 -5.59
C GLU A 107 12.98 3.58 -5.17
N ARG A 108 12.40 2.44 -4.75
CA ARG A 108 13.18 1.25 -4.38
C ARG A 108 13.93 0.61 -5.55
N GLU A 109 13.36 0.64 -6.75
CA GLU A 109 14.04 0.18 -7.98
C GLU A 109 15.17 1.15 -8.39
N GLU A 110 15.02 2.44 -8.09
CA GLU A 110 15.99 3.49 -8.40
C GLU A 110 17.17 3.55 -7.41
N GLU A 111 16.98 3.14 -6.15
CA GLU A 111 18.06 3.05 -5.16
C GLU A 111 19.06 1.93 -5.54
N PRO A 112 20.30 2.26 -5.96
CA PRO A 112 21.28 1.24 -6.27
C PRO A 112 21.64 0.50 -4.98
N HIS A 113 21.68 -0.83 -5.03
CA HIS A 113 22.28 -1.66 -3.98
C HIS A 113 23.72 -1.18 -3.76
N THR A 114 23.93 -0.29 -2.81
CA THR A 114 25.26 0.17 -2.43
C THR A 114 25.81 -0.92 -1.52
N LEU A 115 26.75 -1.69 -2.10
CA LEU A 115 27.54 -2.74 -1.45
C LEU A 115 28.31 -2.22 -0.23
#